data_AF-A0A9N9XUS4-F1
#
_entry.id   AF-A0A9N9XUS4-F1
#
_cell.length_a   1.000
_cell.length_b   1.000
_cell.length_c   1.000
_cell.angle_alpha   90.00
_cell.angle_beta   90.00
_cell.angle_gamma   90.00
#
_symmetry.space_group_name_H-M   'P 1'
#
loop_
_entity.id
_entity.type
_entity.pdbx_description
1 polymer ?
#
loop_
_entity_poly.entity_id
_entity_poly.type
_entity_poly.pdbx_seq_one_letter_code
_entity_poly.pdbx_strand_id
1 'polypeptide(L)'
;MPPKGRRGPSGPWGRLKPVVQDPLESIGLPSKGDNRLLEFSTQEKYYTKIMERYMGFCSDAGKPDELLRRFSALEIGESAGPSASPTSTASTASSGAPPTPSLSLLQSPANTKGLSDVMMALRKLREGIVASKRVDDFAVQAYLFCVRLSVLVKHPESYHPAILYLLSTLHPQQPLTSVELQEVVAYLVLDAACRRGQMSEAYSIRREYGLRDPKVDAVLDALAHDNYVRFRRLKQSADGHRARIMDWAEGEVRMQTLKAVGRAYLSVDLGFLESVTGAKWDDLKGNDGVGWELEGSKVVIKKVRARSDEQTIEIIVKGEVLIAHRRVLVEHCEYFARCLKEPWVEGHNGSITFDDIEPRYLALFIGVAYSHSSIVPLAPPVSSPNPQAKRARTPLQDFIEVYKLCDRFVSPKMADYIVKCIHTSIGDGHRALYRCPSDEGQQKDLIREFADGFEALEMMHPVQKEIGKKMIHYFCEGVSYNIWDKAMEDVVSDRPRFISDVSRGFASKLGTMEATKRAMRRKELTGP
;
A
#
# COMPACT_ATOMS: atom_id res chain seq x y z
N MET A 1 3.78 49.58 90.16
CA MET A 1 4.80 50.02 89.17
C MET A 1 6.13 49.40 89.55
N PRO A 2 6.66 48.48 88.73
CA PRO A 2 8.08 48.57 88.29
C PRO A 2 8.25 47.98 86.84
N PRO A 3 9.46 47.81 86.25
CA PRO A 3 9.89 48.62 85.10
C PRO A 3 10.41 47.84 83.86
N LYS A 4 10.70 48.61 82.80
CA LYS A 4 11.50 48.38 81.58
C LYS A 4 12.28 47.05 81.45
N GLY A 5 11.92 46.29 80.41
CA GLY A 5 12.66 45.12 79.92
C GLY A 5 13.96 45.49 79.19
N ARG A 6 15.06 44.84 79.61
CA ARG A 6 16.39 44.87 78.97
C ARG A 6 16.43 43.91 77.76
N ARG A 7 17.09 44.36 76.70
CA ARG A 7 17.53 43.57 75.54
C ARG A 7 18.50 42.46 75.96
N GLY A 8 18.25 41.23 75.51
CA GLY A 8 19.25 40.16 75.38
C GLY A 8 19.73 40.05 73.92
N PRO A 9 20.98 39.63 73.66
CA PRO A 9 21.58 39.66 72.33
C PRO A 9 21.09 38.49 71.48
N SER A 10 20.72 38.77 70.24
CA SER A 10 20.45 37.76 69.20
C SER A 10 21.75 37.02 68.86
N GLY A 11 21.95 35.87 69.48
CA GLY A 11 22.93 34.87 69.06
C GLY A 11 22.60 34.28 67.67
N PRO A 12 23.60 33.68 67.01
CA PRO A 12 23.73 33.67 65.57
C PRO A 12 22.77 32.68 64.91
N TRP A 13 22.00 33.16 63.94
CA TRP A 13 21.31 32.31 62.98
C TRP A 13 22.34 31.35 62.38
N GLY A 14 22.14 30.06 62.65
CA GLY A 14 22.96 28.99 62.15
C GLY A 14 23.17 29.15 60.65
N ARG A 15 24.44 29.23 60.27
CA ARG A 15 24.93 29.15 58.90
C ARG A 15 24.22 27.99 58.19
N LEU A 16 23.19 28.29 57.40
CA LEU A 16 22.64 27.36 56.43
C LEU A 16 23.83 26.88 55.60
N LYS A 17 24.06 25.57 55.57
CA LYS A 17 25.01 24.98 54.63
C LYS A 17 24.68 25.58 53.25
N PRO A 18 25.66 26.12 52.50
CA PRO A 18 25.40 26.52 51.12
C PRO A 18 24.71 25.35 50.44
N VAL A 19 23.49 25.57 49.93
CA VAL A 19 22.87 24.61 49.03
C VAL A 19 23.88 24.48 47.90
N VAL A 20 24.52 23.31 47.79
CA VAL A 20 25.41 22.99 46.68
C VAL A 20 24.49 22.85 45.47
N GLN A 21 24.14 24.00 44.89
CA GLN A 21 23.32 24.09 43.71
C GLN A 21 24.16 23.59 42.55
N ASP A 22 23.60 22.67 41.79
CA ASP A 22 24.28 22.11 40.63
C ASP A 22 24.64 23.23 39.64
N PRO A 23 25.93 23.37 39.25
CA PRO A 23 26.36 24.37 38.29
C PRO A 23 25.53 24.41 37.00
N LEU A 24 25.03 23.26 36.53
CA LEU A 24 24.21 23.18 35.30
C LEU A 24 22.74 23.61 35.51
N GLU A 25 22.21 23.45 36.72
CA GLU A 25 20.86 23.88 37.10
C GLU A 25 20.82 25.37 37.49
N SER A 26 21.94 25.91 37.99
CA SER A 26 22.06 27.30 38.47
C SER A 26 21.93 28.39 37.39
N ILE A 27 22.03 28.00 36.12
CA ILE A 27 21.89 28.89 34.97
C ILE A 27 20.51 28.65 34.35
N GLY A 28 19.74 29.72 34.19
CA GLY A 28 18.41 29.72 33.58
C GLY A 28 18.45 29.72 32.06
N LEU A 29 17.26 29.71 31.45
CA LEU A 29 17.11 29.85 30.01
C LEU A 29 17.22 31.33 29.60
N PRO A 30 18.00 31.67 28.56
CA PRO A 30 18.01 33.02 28.00
C PRO A 30 16.63 33.51 27.58
N SER A 31 15.80 32.61 27.03
CA SER A 31 14.40 32.89 26.69
C SER A 31 13.50 33.29 27.87
N LYS A 32 13.93 33.00 29.11
CA LYS A 32 13.25 33.39 30.36
C LYS A 32 13.93 34.56 31.07
N GLY A 33 14.87 35.24 30.41
CA GLY A 33 15.52 36.47 30.91
C GLY A 33 16.85 36.26 31.65
N ASP A 34 17.44 35.07 31.65
CA ASP A 34 18.78 34.86 32.19
C ASP A 34 19.86 35.22 31.14
N ASN A 35 20.52 36.36 31.34
CA ASN A 35 21.50 36.91 30.41
C ASN A 35 22.95 36.40 30.65
N ARG A 36 23.18 35.48 31.59
CA ARG A 36 24.54 35.02 31.96
C ARG A 36 25.25 34.25 30.84
N LEU A 37 24.50 33.61 29.94
CA LEU A 37 25.04 32.88 28.79
C LEU A 37 25.28 33.78 27.55
N LEU A 38 25.16 35.11 27.67
CA LEU A 38 25.54 36.02 26.59
C LEU A 38 27.06 36.18 26.45
N GLU A 39 27.82 35.97 27.53
CA GLU A 39 29.28 36.08 27.52
C GLU A 39 29.96 34.81 27.00
N PHE A 40 30.88 34.95 26.05
CA PHE A 40 31.54 33.83 25.38
C PHE A 40 32.38 32.96 26.34
N SER A 41 33.08 33.59 27.29
CA SER A 41 33.85 32.86 28.32
C SER A 41 32.95 32.02 29.24
N THR A 42 31.75 32.51 29.55
CA THR A 42 30.79 31.79 30.38
C THR A 42 30.21 30.60 29.61
N GLN A 43 29.96 30.75 28.30
CA GLN A 43 29.52 29.65 27.44
C GLN A 43 30.56 28.51 27.39
N GLU A 44 31.84 28.83 27.22
CA GLU A 44 32.92 27.83 27.17
C GLU A 44 33.04 27.07 28.50
N LYS A 45 33.06 27.80 29.62
CA LYS A 45 33.08 27.19 30.96
C LYS A 45 31.86 26.31 31.20
N TYR A 46 30.69 26.75 30.74
CA TYR A 46 29.46 25.98 30.85
C TYR A 46 29.53 24.70 30.01
N TYR A 47 30.04 24.77 28.79
CA TYR A 47 30.26 23.61 27.93
C TYR A 47 31.24 22.61 28.55
N THR A 48 32.34 23.06 29.17
CA THR A 48 33.24 22.18 29.92
C THR A 48 32.50 21.40 31.00
N LYS A 49 31.59 22.05 31.74
CA LYS A 49 30.77 21.38 32.77
C LYS A 49 29.77 20.37 32.19
N ILE A 50 29.19 20.68 31.02
CA ILE A 50 28.36 19.72 30.28
C ILE A 50 29.18 18.49 29.89
N MET A 51 30.37 18.70 29.33
CA MET A 51 31.26 17.62 28.91
C MET A 51 31.76 16.76 30.08
N GLU A 52 32.13 17.37 31.21
CA GLU A 52 32.50 16.65 32.44
C GLU A 52 31.38 15.71 32.88
N ARG A 53 30.13 16.19 32.90
CA ARG A 53 28.97 15.38 33.29
C ARG A 53 28.67 14.27 32.27
N TYR A 54 28.75 14.57 30.99
CA TYR A 54 28.57 13.59 29.93
C TYR A 54 29.63 12.47 29.99
N MET A 55 30.90 12.84 30.18
CA MET A 55 31.98 11.87 30.32
C MET A 55 31.82 11.02 31.58
N GLY A 56 31.42 11.62 32.71
CA GLY A 56 31.06 10.87 33.92
C GLY A 56 29.96 9.83 33.66
N PHE A 57 28.90 10.22 32.95
CA PHE A 57 27.83 9.31 32.54
C PHE A 57 28.34 8.15 31.67
N CYS A 58 29.23 8.44 30.71
CA CYS A 58 29.86 7.43 29.85
C CYS A 58 30.75 6.45 30.64
N SER A 59 31.53 6.96 31.60
CA SER A 59 32.38 6.14 32.47
C SER A 59 31.56 5.24 33.40
N ASP A 60 30.44 5.74 33.93
CA ASP A 60 29.54 4.98 34.81
C ASP A 60 28.77 3.87 34.07
N ALA A 61 28.71 3.91 32.74
CA ALA A 61 28.10 2.86 31.93
C ALA A 61 29.05 1.65 31.76
N GLY A 62 30.36 1.87 31.72
CA GLY A 62 31.42 0.86 31.68
C GLY A 62 31.47 -0.04 30.42
N LYS A 63 30.34 -0.27 29.74
CA LYS A 63 30.21 -1.07 28.52
C LYS A 63 29.38 -0.32 27.47
N PRO A 64 29.71 -0.46 26.16
CA PRO A 64 29.02 0.23 25.07
C PRO A 64 27.53 -0.18 24.95
N ASP A 65 27.20 -1.45 25.17
CA ASP A 65 25.82 -1.94 25.10
C ASP A 65 24.94 -1.37 26.21
N GLU A 66 25.51 -1.23 27.41
CA GLU A 66 24.83 -0.63 28.57
C GLU A 66 24.61 0.87 28.37
N LEU A 67 25.55 1.56 27.72
CA LEU A 67 25.42 2.96 27.35
C LEU A 67 24.28 3.17 26.34
N LEU A 68 24.23 2.35 25.28
CA LEU A 68 23.12 2.35 24.31
C LEU A 68 21.78 2.05 25.00
N ARG A 69 21.73 1.06 25.90
CA ARG A 69 20.53 0.74 26.68
C ARG A 69 20.05 1.92 27.52
N ARG A 70 20.97 2.66 28.16
CA ARG A 70 20.65 3.85 28.96
C ARG A 70 20.14 5.01 28.10
N PHE A 71 20.70 5.21 26.90
CA PHE A 71 20.16 6.17 25.94
C PHE A 71 18.71 5.82 25.54
N SER A 72 18.40 4.53 25.32
CA SER A 72 17.04 4.07 25.00
C SER A 72 16.06 4.22 26.16
N ALA A 73 16.50 4.11 27.41
CA ALA A 73 15.64 4.24 28.57
C ALA A 73 15.08 5.67 28.75
N LEU A 74 15.80 6.68 28.26
CA LEU A 74 15.35 8.07 28.31
C LEU A 74 14.24 8.36 27.28
N GLU A 75 14.21 7.64 26.14
CA GLU A 75 13.13 7.74 25.14
C GLU A 75 11.74 7.42 25.74
N ILE A 76 11.68 6.50 26.70
CA ILE A 76 10.42 5.99 27.24
C ILE A 76 9.85 6.92 28.34
N GLY A 77 10.72 7.59 29.10
CA GLY A 77 10.35 8.36 30.29
C GLY A 77 9.58 9.65 30.04
N GLU A 78 9.70 10.27 28.86
CA GLU A 78 9.00 11.52 28.52
C GLU A 78 7.57 11.30 27.97
N SER A 79 7.19 10.05 27.67
CA SER A 79 5.86 9.70 27.18
C SER A 79 4.80 9.48 28.27
N ALA A 80 5.21 9.44 29.56
CA ALA A 80 4.31 9.29 30.69
C ALA A 80 4.01 10.65 31.33
N GLY A 81 2.83 11.20 31.06
CA GLY A 81 2.31 12.38 31.75
C GLY A 81 2.15 12.15 33.27
N PRO A 82 2.12 13.21 34.10
CA PRO A 82 2.17 13.08 35.55
C PRO A 82 0.78 12.77 36.10
N SER A 83 0.51 11.51 36.48
CA SER A 83 -0.54 11.22 37.44
C SER A 83 -0.30 9.88 38.16
N ALA A 84 -0.62 9.90 39.46
CA ALA A 84 -0.75 8.82 40.43
C ALA A 84 0.52 8.39 41.20
N SER A 85 0.46 8.73 42.49
CA SER A 85 1.28 8.42 43.66
C SER A 85 1.41 6.91 43.98
N PRO A 86 2.50 6.46 44.64
CA PRO A 86 2.68 5.07 45.04
C PRO A 86 2.06 4.83 46.43
N THR A 87 1.25 3.78 46.56
CA THR A 87 0.93 3.20 47.88
C THR A 87 1.48 1.78 47.91
N SER A 88 2.37 1.58 48.87
CA SER A 88 3.06 0.33 49.20
C SER A 88 2.09 -0.69 49.78
N THR A 89 2.15 -1.94 49.35
CA THR A 89 1.94 -3.08 50.25
C THR A 89 2.78 -4.26 49.80
N ALA A 90 3.64 -4.72 50.70
CA ALA A 90 4.44 -5.92 50.57
C ALA A 90 3.63 -7.15 51.00
N SER A 91 3.79 -8.26 50.30
CA SER A 91 3.63 -9.59 50.87
C SER A 91 4.47 -10.63 50.13
N THR A 92 5.14 -11.40 50.97
CA THR A 92 6.25 -12.34 50.81
C THR A 92 5.82 -13.74 50.34
N ALA A 93 6.78 -14.48 49.74
CA ALA A 93 7.04 -15.95 49.77
C ALA A 93 7.17 -16.59 48.36
N SER A 94 8.41 -16.91 47.91
CA SER A 94 9.11 -18.22 48.01
C SER A 94 8.83 -19.11 46.77
N SER A 95 9.74 -19.70 45.98
CA SER A 95 11.14 -20.13 46.16
C SER A 95 11.77 -20.51 44.80
N GLY A 96 13.09 -20.36 44.64
CA GLY A 96 13.97 -21.37 44.01
C GLY A 96 14.26 -21.33 42.51
N ALA A 97 15.19 -20.47 42.04
CA ALA A 97 16.07 -20.68 40.88
C ALA A 97 17.21 -19.60 40.87
N PRO A 98 18.39 -19.84 40.25
CA PRO A 98 19.58 -18.98 40.37
C PRO A 98 19.37 -17.56 39.81
N PRO A 99 20.09 -16.53 40.30
CA PRO A 99 19.79 -15.15 39.97
C PRO A 99 20.25 -14.84 38.53
N THR A 100 19.27 -14.75 37.64
CA THR A 100 19.35 -13.86 36.47
C THR A 100 19.50 -12.42 36.97
N PRO A 101 20.29 -11.54 36.32
CA PRO A 101 20.37 -10.14 36.72
C PRO A 101 19.00 -9.50 36.49
N SER A 102 18.24 -9.37 37.58
CA SER A 102 16.89 -8.85 37.60
C SER A 102 16.86 -7.38 37.20
N LEU A 103 15.86 -7.03 36.38
CA LEU A 103 15.45 -5.71 35.88
C LEU A 103 15.28 -4.61 36.96
N SER A 104 15.52 -4.92 38.24
CA SER A 104 15.35 -4.05 39.40
C SER A 104 16.57 -3.17 39.72
N LEU A 105 17.77 -3.51 39.25
CA LEU A 105 18.95 -2.60 39.29
C LEU A 105 18.99 -1.64 38.09
N LEU A 106 18.09 -1.83 37.13
CA LEU A 106 18.16 -1.31 35.76
C LEU A 106 17.32 -0.05 35.51
N GLN A 107 16.70 0.49 36.58
CA GLN A 107 15.97 1.77 36.64
C GLN A 107 16.46 2.61 37.82
N SER A 108 17.75 2.95 37.89
CA SER A 108 18.17 3.99 38.84
C SER A 108 17.73 5.36 38.30
N PRO A 109 16.75 6.05 38.91
CA PRO A 109 16.27 7.37 38.45
C PRO A 109 17.37 8.44 38.48
N ALA A 110 18.46 8.19 39.21
CA ALA A 110 19.64 9.06 39.23
C ALA A 110 20.39 9.10 37.88
N ASN A 111 20.42 7.99 37.13
CA ASN A 111 21.22 7.89 35.91
C ASN A 111 20.51 8.48 34.69
N THR A 112 19.18 8.36 34.61
CA THR A 112 18.36 9.03 33.57
C THR A 112 18.25 10.53 33.83
N LYS A 113 18.20 10.95 35.09
CA LYS A 113 18.21 12.36 35.48
C LYS A 113 19.49 13.07 35.02
N GLY A 114 20.67 12.48 35.25
CA GLY A 114 21.94 13.08 34.84
C GLY A 114 22.05 13.35 33.33
N LEU A 115 21.49 12.47 32.48
CA LEU A 115 21.47 12.67 31.03
C LEU A 115 20.40 13.69 30.59
N SER A 116 19.22 13.69 31.23
CA SER A 116 18.18 14.72 31.01
C SER A 116 18.72 16.11 31.36
N ASP A 117 19.46 16.24 32.46
CA ASP A 117 20.11 17.48 32.87
C ASP A 117 21.14 17.96 31.84
N VAL A 118 21.91 17.03 31.24
CA VAL A 118 22.84 17.32 30.14
C VAL A 118 22.10 17.81 28.89
N MET A 119 20.99 17.17 28.51
CA MET A 119 20.17 17.60 27.37
C MET A 119 19.57 18.99 27.59
N MET A 120 19.08 19.27 28.80
CA MET A 120 18.57 20.59 29.18
C MET A 120 19.68 21.65 29.23
N ALA A 121 20.87 21.31 29.72
CA ALA A 121 22.02 22.20 29.69
C ALA A 121 22.46 22.53 28.25
N LEU A 122 22.47 21.53 27.36
CA LEU A 122 22.73 21.75 25.94
C LEU A 122 21.69 22.66 25.29
N ARG A 123 20.41 22.51 25.65
CA ARG A 123 19.36 23.44 25.20
C ARG A 123 19.66 24.88 25.64
N LYS A 124 19.99 25.09 26.92
CA LYS A 124 20.36 26.41 27.46
C LYS A 124 21.57 26.99 26.72
N LEU A 125 22.60 26.18 26.47
CA LEU A 125 23.80 26.60 25.75
C LEU A 125 23.49 27.03 24.30
N ARG A 126 22.66 26.26 23.58
CA ARG A 126 22.22 26.65 22.22
C ARG A 126 21.47 27.97 22.21
N GLU A 127 20.53 28.16 23.13
CA GLU A 127 19.80 29.44 23.27
C GLU A 127 20.78 30.59 23.56
N GLY A 128 21.80 30.35 24.40
CA GLY A 128 22.85 31.34 24.70
C GLY A 128 23.68 31.72 23.47
N ILE A 129 24.13 30.74 22.68
CA ILE A 129 24.90 30.95 21.45
C ILE A 129 24.09 31.74 20.41
N VAL A 130 22.80 31.40 20.24
CA VAL A 130 21.90 32.13 19.33
C VAL A 130 21.67 33.55 19.82
N ALA A 131 21.39 33.74 21.12
CA ALA A 131 21.15 35.05 21.70
C ALA A 131 22.38 35.96 21.63
N SER A 132 23.58 35.40 21.80
CA SER A 132 24.84 36.12 21.67
C SER A 132 25.31 36.29 20.22
N LYS A 133 24.58 35.73 19.23
CA LYS A 133 24.93 35.70 17.80
C LYS A 133 26.37 35.22 17.55
N ARG A 134 26.82 34.24 18.33
CA ARG A 134 28.20 33.73 18.26
C ARG A 134 28.34 32.77 17.09
N VAL A 135 29.38 32.98 16.28
CA VAL A 135 29.68 32.19 15.08
C VAL A 135 31.19 31.96 14.99
N ASP A 136 31.67 31.01 15.77
CA ASP A 136 33.08 30.62 15.87
C ASP A 136 33.24 29.09 16.02
N ASP A 137 34.50 28.61 16.04
CA ASP A 137 34.81 27.16 16.03
C ASP A 137 34.15 26.46 17.23
N PHE A 138 34.10 27.16 18.36
CA PHE A 138 33.40 26.69 19.55
C PHE A 138 31.91 26.48 19.29
N ALA A 139 31.21 27.44 18.69
CA ALA A 139 29.78 27.31 18.39
C ALA A 139 29.52 26.11 17.47
N VAL A 140 30.34 25.91 16.44
CA VAL A 140 30.25 24.75 15.53
C VAL A 140 30.43 23.44 16.30
N GLN A 141 31.47 23.31 17.10
CA GLN A 141 31.76 22.08 17.86
C GLN A 141 30.69 21.79 18.93
N ALA A 142 30.19 22.81 19.63
CA ALA A 142 29.10 22.67 20.58
C ALA A 142 27.81 22.18 19.91
N TYR A 143 27.49 22.68 18.71
CA TYR A 143 26.33 22.23 17.93
C TYR A 143 26.51 20.81 17.40
N LEU A 144 27.69 20.45 16.87
CA LEU A 144 27.97 19.09 16.42
C LEU A 144 27.83 18.08 17.55
N PHE A 145 28.37 18.39 18.73
CA PHE A 145 28.19 17.56 19.92
C PHE A 145 26.72 17.45 20.31
N CYS A 146 25.98 18.57 20.30
CA CYS A 146 24.56 18.58 20.62
C CYS A 146 23.75 17.71 19.64
N VAL A 147 24.02 17.79 18.34
CA VAL A 147 23.37 16.98 17.31
C VAL A 147 23.65 15.50 17.54
N ARG A 148 24.92 15.10 17.68
CA ARG A 148 25.33 13.70 17.89
C ARG A 148 24.66 13.10 19.13
N LEU A 149 24.72 13.81 20.26
CA LEU A 149 24.09 13.34 21.50
C LEU A 149 22.57 13.24 21.37
N SER A 150 21.93 14.27 20.80
CA SER A 150 20.48 14.29 20.60
C SER A 150 20.00 13.18 19.67
N VAL A 151 20.80 12.79 18.67
CA VAL A 151 20.53 11.64 17.78
C VAL A 151 20.65 10.33 18.55
N LEU A 152 21.66 10.17 19.40
CA LEU A 152 21.81 8.95 20.22
C LEU A 152 20.64 8.74 21.19
N VAL A 153 20.11 9.83 21.73
CA VAL A 153 18.93 9.86 22.60
C VAL A 153 17.61 9.81 21.80
N LYS A 154 17.67 9.82 20.47
CA LYS A 154 16.50 9.84 19.55
C LYS A 154 15.52 10.97 19.87
N HIS A 155 16.02 12.17 20.19
CA HIS A 155 15.21 13.35 20.53
C HIS A 155 15.11 14.34 19.35
N PRO A 156 14.09 14.24 18.47
CA PRO A 156 13.98 15.04 17.23
C PRO A 156 13.85 16.53 17.48
N GLU A 157 13.18 16.94 18.55
CA GLU A 157 13.03 18.36 18.90
C GLU A 157 14.36 19.02 19.26
N SER A 158 15.40 18.21 19.56
CA SER A 158 16.72 18.72 19.87
C SER A 158 17.64 18.65 18.66
N TYR A 159 17.81 17.51 17.99
CA TYR A 159 18.77 17.47 16.87
C TYR A 159 18.27 18.21 15.64
N HIS A 160 16.98 18.12 15.29
CA HIS A 160 16.47 18.68 14.03
C HIS A 160 16.67 20.21 13.91
N PRO A 161 16.23 21.05 14.89
CA PRO A 161 16.49 22.49 14.82
C PRO A 161 17.98 22.83 14.94
N ALA A 162 18.77 22.02 15.66
CA ALA A 162 20.21 22.22 15.75
C ALA A 162 20.91 21.98 14.42
N ILE A 163 20.51 20.95 13.66
CA ILE A 163 21.00 20.68 12.31
C ILE A 163 20.64 21.83 11.36
N LEU A 164 19.38 22.27 11.37
CA LEU A 164 18.94 23.36 10.49
C LEU A 164 19.69 24.66 10.78
N TYR A 165 19.89 25.02 12.05
CA TYR A 165 20.67 26.20 12.42
C TYR A 165 22.15 26.07 12.01
N LEU A 166 22.74 24.89 12.22
CA LEU A 166 24.11 24.60 11.83
C LEU A 166 24.32 24.74 10.32
N LEU A 167 23.40 24.23 9.49
CA LEU A 167 23.51 24.28 8.03
C LEU A 167 23.15 25.66 7.45
N SER A 168 22.12 26.33 7.97
CA SER A 168 21.62 27.60 7.41
C SER A 168 22.36 28.85 7.89
N THR A 169 22.86 28.83 9.14
CA THR A 169 23.38 30.04 9.80
C THR A 169 24.87 29.94 10.10
N LEU A 170 25.32 28.82 10.68
CA LEU A 170 26.73 28.65 11.06
C LEU A 170 27.59 28.29 9.85
N HIS A 171 27.19 27.30 9.04
CA HIS A 171 27.99 26.81 7.90
C HIS A 171 28.37 27.89 6.87
N PRO A 172 27.48 28.83 6.47
CA PRO A 172 27.84 29.87 5.50
C PRO A 172 28.86 30.88 6.02
N GLN A 173 28.87 31.12 7.33
CA GLN A 173 29.79 32.06 7.98
C GLN A 173 31.09 31.38 8.41
N GLN A 174 31.00 30.11 8.77
CA GLN A 174 32.11 29.28 9.16
C GLN A 174 31.94 27.88 8.58
N PRO A 175 32.71 27.56 7.53
CA PRO A 175 32.52 26.32 6.80
C PRO A 175 32.87 25.11 7.67
N LEU A 176 31.97 24.14 7.64
CA LEU A 176 32.19 22.81 8.21
C LEU A 176 33.23 22.08 7.37
N THR A 177 33.95 21.16 7.98
CA THR A 177 34.75 20.23 7.19
C THR A 177 33.85 19.38 6.30
N SER A 178 34.38 18.87 5.18
CA SER A 178 33.63 17.99 4.28
C SER A 178 33.05 16.78 5.02
N VAL A 179 33.79 16.22 5.99
CA VAL A 179 33.33 15.07 6.78
C VAL A 179 32.17 15.44 7.70
N GLU A 180 32.28 16.54 8.45
CA GLU A 180 31.22 17.00 9.37
C GLU A 180 29.95 17.40 8.61
N LEU A 181 30.10 18.05 7.45
CA LEU A 181 28.97 18.41 6.60
C LEU A 181 28.24 17.17 6.09
N GLN A 182 28.97 16.19 5.56
CA GLN A 182 28.37 14.94 5.05
C GLN A 182 27.73 14.11 6.19
N GLU A 183 28.30 14.12 7.39
CA GLU A 183 27.73 13.48 8.58
C GLU A 183 26.38 14.10 8.97
N VAL A 184 26.33 15.42 9.14
CA VAL A 184 25.13 16.15 9.57
C VAL A 184 24.02 16.07 8.52
N VAL A 185 24.38 16.21 7.24
CA VAL A 185 23.44 16.07 6.13
C VAL A 185 22.92 14.63 6.03
N ALA A 186 23.76 13.62 6.26
CA ALA A 186 23.31 12.23 6.31
C ALA A 186 22.25 12.01 7.40
N TYR A 187 22.40 12.60 8.59
CA TYR A 187 21.36 12.54 9.63
C TYR A 187 20.06 13.20 9.21
N LEU A 188 20.13 14.36 8.55
CA LEU A 188 18.94 15.04 8.06
C LEU A 188 18.19 14.25 6.98
N VAL A 189 18.93 13.67 6.03
CA VAL A 189 18.37 12.82 4.97
C VAL A 189 17.72 11.56 5.55
N LEU A 190 18.40 10.90 6.50
CA LEU A 190 17.86 9.73 7.19
C LEU A 190 16.65 10.08 8.07
N ASP A 191 16.62 11.26 8.70
CA ASP A 191 15.46 11.73 9.46
C ASP A 191 14.23 11.93 8.57
N ALA A 192 14.42 12.58 7.42
CA ALA A 192 13.36 12.80 6.43
C ALA A 192 12.81 11.47 5.90
N ALA A 193 13.69 10.50 5.60
CA ALA A 193 13.29 9.20 5.08
C ALA A 193 12.68 8.29 6.16
N CYS A 194 13.35 8.09 7.29
CA CYS A 194 12.99 7.07 8.27
C CYS A 194 11.93 7.51 9.27
N ARG A 195 11.99 8.76 9.77
CA ARG A 195 11.04 9.27 10.77
C ARG A 195 9.84 9.94 10.11
N ARG A 196 10.08 10.83 9.14
CA ARG A 196 9.01 11.61 8.51
C ARG A 196 8.32 10.88 7.36
N GLY A 197 8.93 9.80 6.83
CA GLY A 197 8.43 9.09 5.66
C GLY A 197 8.43 9.92 4.38
N GLN A 198 9.15 11.03 4.34
CA GLN A 198 9.16 11.99 3.23
C GLN A 198 10.35 11.69 2.30
N MET A 199 10.17 10.68 1.45
CA MET A 199 11.24 10.23 0.55
C MET A 199 11.65 11.30 -0.48
N SER A 200 10.69 12.09 -0.97
CA SER A 200 10.96 13.18 -1.93
C SER A 200 11.87 14.26 -1.34
N GLU A 201 11.61 14.65 -0.08
CA GLU A 201 12.42 15.61 0.66
C GLU A 201 13.82 15.05 0.97
N ALA A 202 13.92 13.77 1.33
CA ALA A 202 15.20 13.10 1.54
C ALA A 202 16.09 13.18 0.28
N TYR A 203 15.52 12.91 -0.90
CA TYR A 203 16.24 13.06 -2.18
C TYR A 203 16.55 14.51 -2.55
N SER A 204 15.68 15.47 -2.23
CA SER A 204 15.94 16.88 -2.50
C SER A 204 17.10 17.42 -1.65
N ILE A 205 17.10 17.13 -0.34
CA ILE A 205 18.17 17.53 0.58
C ILE A 205 19.51 16.89 0.16
N ARG A 206 19.49 15.59 -0.20
CA ARG A 206 20.67 14.89 -0.72
C ARG A 206 21.27 15.60 -1.94
N ARG A 207 20.41 16.03 -2.88
CA ARG A 207 20.84 16.74 -4.10
C ARG A 207 21.35 18.14 -3.81
N GLU A 208 20.67 18.89 -2.93
CA GLU A 208 21.01 20.25 -2.56
C GLU A 208 22.41 20.34 -1.93
N TYR A 209 22.70 19.46 -0.98
CA TYR A 209 23.98 19.44 -0.26
C TYR A 209 25.04 18.51 -0.89
N GLY A 210 24.71 17.87 -2.02
CA GLY A 210 25.65 16.99 -2.74
C GLY A 210 26.18 15.83 -1.91
N LEU A 211 25.33 15.21 -1.07
CA LEU A 211 25.71 14.09 -0.20
C LEU A 211 26.15 12.87 -1.04
N ARG A 212 27.35 12.35 -0.76
CA ARG A 212 27.92 11.16 -1.40
C ARG A 212 28.24 10.10 -0.36
N ASP A 213 27.21 9.39 0.10
CA ASP A 213 27.36 8.26 0.99
C ASP A 213 26.65 7.02 0.43
N PRO A 214 27.38 5.97 0.02
CA PRO A 214 26.78 4.77 -0.55
C PRO A 214 25.88 4.02 0.44
N LYS A 215 26.11 4.17 1.76
CA LYS A 215 25.26 3.55 2.78
C LYS A 215 23.91 4.25 2.85
N VAL A 216 23.90 5.58 2.86
CA VAL A 216 22.64 6.35 2.88
C VAL A 216 21.86 6.07 1.60
N ASP A 217 22.53 6.01 0.45
CA ASP A 217 21.90 5.66 -0.83
C ASP A 217 21.28 4.27 -0.81
N ALA A 218 22.00 3.28 -0.26
CA ALA A 218 21.47 1.93 -0.11
C ALA A 218 20.29 1.84 0.86
N VAL A 219 20.24 2.69 1.90
CA VAL A 219 19.11 2.78 2.83
C VAL A 219 17.89 3.39 2.16
N LEU A 220 18.07 4.50 1.42
CA LEU A 220 16.98 5.12 0.65
C LEU A 220 16.42 4.14 -0.39
N ASP A 221 17.29 3.41 -1.09
CA ASP A 221 16.91 2.38 -2.06
C ASP A 221 16.15 1.22 -1.38
N ALA A 222 16.60 0.77 -0.20
CA ALA A 222 15.91 -0.27 0.55
C ALA A 222 14.52 0.18 1.04
N LEU A 223 14.38 1.43 1.48
CA LEU A 223 13.10 2.00 1.90
C LEU A 223 12.15 2.22 0.71
N ALA A 224 12.66 2.68 -0.43
CA ALA A 224 11.85 2.89 -1.63
C ALA A 224 11.26 1.58 -2.21
N HIS A 225 11.95 0.45 -1.99
CA HIS A 225 11.52 -0.88 -2.43
C HIS A 225 10.87 -1.71 -1.31
N ASP A 226 10.60 -1.14 -0.13
CA ASP A 226 10.09 -1.85 1.06
C ASP A 226 10.90 -3.12 1.41
N ASN A 227 12.21 -3.12 1.14
CA ASN A 227 13.07 -4.29 1.31
C ASN A 227 13.64 -4.33 2.73
N TYR A 228 12.88 -4.91 3.64
CA TYR A 228 13.25 -5.03 5.06
C TYR A 228 14.56 -5.80 5.28
N VAL A 229 14.78 -6.92 4.57
CA VAL A 229 15.98 -7.75 4.78
C VAL A 229 17.24 -6.97 4.45
N ARG A 230 17.22 -6.20 3.35
CA ARG A 230 18.32 -5.31 2.98
C ARG A 230 18.45 -4.16 4.00
N PHE A 231 17.34 -3.55 4.39
CA PHE A 231 17.32 -2.48 5.39
C PHE A 231 17.95 -2.92 6.72
N ARG A 232 17.59 -4.09 7.23
CA ARG A 232 18.12 -4.65 8.50
C ARG A 232 19.63 -4.91 8.44
N ARG A 233 20.12 -5.48 7.33
CA ARG A 233 21.57 -5.69 7.12
C ARG A 233 22.32 -4.36 7.06
N LEU A 234 21.74 -3.35 6.41
CA LEU A 234 22.31 -2.01 6.36
C LEU A 234 22.33 -1.37 7.75
N LYS A 235 21.26 -1.49 8.52
CA LYS A 235 21.20 -1.01 9.91
C LYS A 235 22.28 -1.64 10.79
N GLN A 236 22.49 -2.96 10.69
CA GLN A 236 23.52 -3.68 11.46
C GLN A 236 24.96 -3.29 11.06
N SER A 237 25.17 -2.78 9.85
CA SER A 237 26.48 -2.33 9.34
C SER A 237 26.66 -0.80 9.38
N ALA A 238 25.63 -0.07 9.79
CA ALA A 238 25.66 1.38 9.97
C ALA A 238 26.36 1.74 11.30
N ASP A 239 26.86 2.96 11.39
CA ASP A 239 27.32 3.54 12.65
C ASP A 239 26.14 3.70 13.63
N GLY A 240 26.46 3.70 14.93
CA GLY A 240 25.45 3.76 15.98
C GLY A 240 24.49 4.95 15.84
N HIS A 241 24.95 6.11 15.39
CA HIS A 241 24.11 7.30 15.22
C HIS A 241 23.11 7.14 14.07
N ARG A 242 23.54 6.66 12.90
CA ARG A 242 22.62 6.39 11.77
C ARG A 242 21.66 5.26 12.10
N ALA A 243 22.14 4.19 12.74
CA ALA A 243 21.30 3.08 13.17
C ALA A 243 20.16 3.57 14.09
N ARG A 244 20.44 4.51 15.01
CA ARG A 244 19.42 5.13 15.88
C ARG A 244 18.32 5.86 15.13
N ILE A 245 18.63 6.55 14.03
CA ILE A 245 17.62 7.21 13.19
C ILE A 245 16.83 6.15 12.40
N MET A 246 17.52 5.13 11.89
CA MET A 246 16.90 4.02 11.16
C MET A 246 15.91 3.20 12.00
N ASP A 247 16.09 3.14 13.33
CA ASP A 247 15.16 2.46 14.25
C ASP A 247 13.69 2.90 14.08
N TRP A 248 13.45 4.15 13.71
CA TRP A 248 12.09 4.69 13.55
C TRP A 248 11.33 4.03 12.39
N ALA A 249 12.02 3.66 11.31
CA ALA A 249 11.41 3.03 10.15
C ALA A 249 11.32 1.50 10.27
N GLU A 250 12.04 0.89 11.21
CA GLU A 250 12.14 -0.56 11.30
C GLU A 250 10.77 -1.24 11.50
N GLY A 251 9.93 -0.70 12.37
CA GLY A 251 8.58 -1.23 12.63
C GLY A 251 7.68 -1.20 11.39
N GLU A 252 7.64 -0.07 10.68
CA GLU A 252 6.82 0.10 9.47
C GLU A 252 7.27 -0.82 8.34
N VAL A 253 8.57 -0.88 8.05
CA VAL A 253 9.10 -1.71 6.95
C VAL A 253 8.96 -3.21 7.29
N ARG A 254 9.12 -3.58 8.56
CA ARG A 254 8.84 -4.95 9.05
C ARG A 254 7.36 -5.30 8.88
N MET A 255 6.46 -4.38 9.22
CA MET A 255 5.02 -4.54 9.04
C MET A 255 4.65 -4.77 7.57
N GLN A 256 5.24 -4.04 6.62
CA GLN A 256 5.01 -4.29 5.19
C GLN A 256 5.50 -5.68 4.77
N THR A 257 6.64 -6.13 5.30
CA THR A 257 7.15 -7.49 5.07
C THR A 257 6.20 -8.55 5.63
N LEU A 258 5.67 -8.36 6.83
CA LEU A 258 4.66 -9.25 7.43
C LEU A 258 3.39 -9.30 6.58
N LYS A 259 2.91 -8.16 6.08
CA LYS A 259 1.77 -8.10 5.16
C LYS A 259 2.04 -8.85 3.85
N ALA A 260 3.24 -8.72 3.29
CA ALA A 260 3.63 -9.44 2.08
C ALA A 260 3.66 -10.96 2.32
N VAL A 261 4.28 -11.40 3.42
CA VAL A 261 4.30 -12.82 3.85
C VAL A 261 2.87 -13.33 4.06
N GLY A 262 2.01 -12.53 4.70
CA GLY A 262 0.60 -12.84 4.94
C GLY A 262 -0.25 -13.03 3.67
N ARG A 263 0.19 -12.45 2.54
CA ARG A 263 -0.45 -12.58 1.24
C ARG A 263 0.14 -13.72 0.41
N ALA A 264 1.45 -13.93 0.50
CA ALA A 264 2.17 -14.89 -0.33
C ALA A 264 2.11 -16.33 0.19
N TYR A 265 2.00 -16.53 1.51
CA TYR A 265 2.11 -17.86 2.13
C TYR A 265 0.86 -18.23 2.95
N LEU A 266 0.53 -19.52 2.94
CA LEU A 266 -0.52 -20.12 3.79
C LEU A 266 0.03 -20.53 5.15
N SER A 267 1.26 -21.05 5.15
CA SER A 267 2.00 -21.47 6.34
C SER A 267 3.49 -21.32 6.08
N VAL A 268 4.26 -20.97 7.11
CA VAL A 268 5.70 -20.68 7.02
C VAL A 268 6.41 -21.31 8.21
N ASP A 269 7.65 -21.75 8.03
CA ASP A 269 8.47 -22.24 9.14
C ASP A 269 8.85 -21.11 10.09
N LEU A 270 8.85 -21.37 11.41
CA LEU A 270 9.17 -20.37 12.41
C LEU A 270 10.57 -19.77 12.22
N GLY A 271 11.58 -20.60 11.94
CA GLY A 271 12.96 -20.15 11.76
C GLY A 271 13.11 -19.25 10.53
N PHE A 272 12.40 -19.57 9.45
CA PHE A 272 12.34 -18.68 8.29
C PHE A 272 11.70 -17.33 8.65
N LEU A 273 10.55 -17.34 9.33
CA LEU A 273 9.84 -16.11 9.69
C LEU A 273 10.71 -15.19 10.57
N GLU A 274 11.34 -15.74 11.61
CA GLU A 274 12.23 -14.99 12.50
C GLU A 274 13.49 -14.49 11.77
N SER A 275 14.01 -15.24 10.79
CA SER A 275 15.16 -14.80 9.99
C SER A 275 14.82 -13.59 9.09
N VAL A 276 13.65 -13.61 8.46
CA VAL A 276 13.19 -12.58 7.51
C VAL A 276 12.72 -11.34 8.25
N THR A 277 12.00 -11.49 9.36
CA THR A 277 11.45 -10.37 10.15
C THR A 277 12.41 -9.86 11.22
N GLY A 278 13.41 -10.66 11.59
CA GLY A 278 14.43 -10.27 12.55
C GLY A 278 13.96 -10.09 13.99
N ALA A 279 12.73 -10.49 14.28
CA ALA A 279 12.10 -10.47 15.59
C ALA A 279 11.67 -11.89 15.97
N LYS A 280 11.60 -12.16 17.27
CA LYS A 280 11.12 -13.45 17.78
C LYS A 280 9.60 -13.53 17.69
N TRP A 281 9.06 -14.73 17.67
CA TRP A 281 7.61 -14.95 17.65
C TRP A 281 6.82 -14.14 18.68
N ASP A 282 7.30 -14.10 19.93
CA ASP A 282 6.62 -13.38 21.01
C ASP A 282 6.57 -11.86 20.74
N ASP A 283 7.63 -11.30 20.17
CA ASP A 283 7.70 -9.88 19.79
C ASP A 283 6.78 -9.58 18.59
N LEU A 284 6.70 -10.48 17.62
CA LEU A 284 5.81 -10.34 16.46
C LEU A 284 4.33 -10.35 16.88
N LYS A 285 3.97 -11.19 17.86
CA LYS A 285 2.60 -11.27 18.36
C LYS A 285 2.24 -10.10 19.28
N GLY A 286 3.17 -9.71 20.16
CA GLY A 286 2.97 -8.64 21.13
C GLY A 286 3.05 -7.24 20.53
N ASN A 287 4.15 -6.93 19.82
CA ASN A 287 4.44 -5.58 19.34
C ASN A 287 3.89 -5.32 17.93
N ASP A 288 3.96 -6.31 17.04
CA ASP A 288 3.52 -6.14 15.64
C ASP A 288 2.06 -6.61 15.40
N GLY A 289 1.38 -7.12 16.44
CA GLY A 289 -0.04 -7.46 16.39
C GLY A 289 -0.39 -8.60 15.41
N VAL A 290 0.55 -9.53 15.18
CA VAL A 290 0.37 -10.63 14.22
C VAL A 290 -0.66 -11.64 14.72
N GLY A 291 -1.82 -11.72 14.07
CA GLY A 291 -2.91 -12.64 14.38
C GLY A 291 -2.75 -14.08 13.86
N TRP A 292 -1.52 -14.54 13.64
CA TRP A 292 -1.22 -15.89 13.13
C TRP A 292 -1.09 -16.91 14.26
N GLU A 293 -1.29 -18.19 13.96
CA GLU A 293 -1.19 -19.27 14.93
C GLU A 293 0.14 -20.02 14.78
N LEU A 294 0.70 -20.49 15.89
CA LEU A 294 1.90 -21.34 15.90
C LEU A 294 1.48 -22.78 16.18
N GLU A 295 1.69 -23.66 15.20
CA GLU A 295 1.48 -25.10 15.31
C GLU A 295 2.86 -25.80 15.30
N GLY A 296 3.39 -26.08 16.49
CA GLY A 296 4.71 -26.69 16.65
C GLY A 296 5.82 -25.78 16.12
N SER A 297 6.49 -26.19 15.04
CA SER A 297 7.54 -25.40 14.37
C SER A 297 7.02 -24.54 13.21
N LYS A 298 5.71 -24.58 12.91
CA LYS A 298 5.13 -23.94 11.73
C LYS A 298 4.14 -22.85 12.13
N VAL A 299 4.28 -21.69 11.53
CA VAL A 299 3.34 -20.58 11.66
C VAL A 299 2.26 -20.73 10.59
N VAL A 300 1.01 -20.89 11.02
CA VAL A 300 -0.17 -20.94 10.15
C VAL A 300 -0.71 -19.52 10.00
N ILE A 301 -0.52 -18.97 8.80
CA ILE A 301 -0.91 -17.60 8.44
C ILE A 301 -2.38 -17.56 8.02
N LYS A 302 -2.76 -18.53 7.19
CA LYS A 302 -4.14 -18.76 6.77
C LYS A 302 -4.38 -20.26 6.83
N LYS A 303 -5.33 -20.67 7.67
CA LYS A 303 -5.87 -22.02 7.54
C LYS A 303 -6.52 -22.11 6.17
N VAL A 304 -6.00 -23.01 5.34
CA VAL A 304 -6.76 -23.48 4.18
C VAL A 304 -8.00 -24.10 4.80
N ARG A 305 -9.14 -23.41 4.74
CA ARG A 305 -10.41 -24.11 4.87
C ARG A 305 -10.33 -25.20 3.81
N ALA A 306 -10.34 -26.45 4.24
CA ALA A 306 -10.49 -27.58 3.33
C ALA A 306 -11.59 -27.18 2.34
N ARG A 307 -11.35 -27.34 1.05
CA ARG A 307 -12.40 -27.20 0.03
C ARG A 307 -13.56 -28.05 0.55
N SER A 308 -14.64 -27.40 0.96
CA SER A 308 -15.86 -28.10 1.33
C SER A 308 -16.42 -28.64 0.03
N ASP A 309 -16.23 -29.93 -0.23
CA ASP A 309 -16.94 -30.65 -1.29
C ASP A 309 -18.48 -30.52 -1.14
N GLU A 310 -18.97 -30.08 0.03
CA GLU A 310 -20.36 -29.67 0.28
C GLU A 310 -20.82 -28.40 -0.48
N GLN A 311 -19.95 -27.73 -1.25
CA GLN A 311 -20.31 -26.50 -2.00
C GLN A 311 -20.15 -26.59 -3.52
N THR A 312 -19.77 -27.75 -4.07
CA THR A 312 -19.75 -27.96 -5.52
C THR A 312 -21.03 -28.64 -5.99
N ILE A 313 -21.47 -28.28 -7.20
CA ILE A 313 -22.68 -28.80 -7.84
C ILE A 313 -22.26 -29.45 -9.13
N GLU A 314 -22.77 -30.66 -9.35
CA GLU A 314 -22.58 -31.41 -10.59
C GLU A 314 -23.72 -31.06 -11.56
N ILE A 315 -23.38 -30.47 -12.71
CA ILE A 315 -24.34 -30.17 -13.75
C ILE A 315 -24.12 -31.14 -14.90
N ILE A 316 -25.09 -32.01 -15.13
CA ILE A 316 -25.06 -33.04 -16.17
C ILE A 316 -25.76 -32.49 -17.41
N VAL A 317 -25.05 -32.38 -18.53
CA VAL A 317 -25.60 -31.88 -19.80
C VAL A 317 -25.28 -32.83 -20.93
N LYS A 318 -26.31 -33.42 -21.55
CA LYS A 318 -26.16 -34.40 -22.65
C LYS A 318 -25.09 -35.48 -22.39
N GLY A 319 -24.97 -35.93 -21.13
CA GLY A 319 -23.98 -36.94 -20.71
C GLY A 319 -22.60 -36.41 -20.30
N GLU A 320 -22.34 -35.11 -20.42
CA GLU A 320 -21.13 -34.46 -19.89
C GLU A 320 -21.37 -33.91 -18.50
N VAL A 321 -20.41 -34.07 -17.59
CA VAL A 321 -20.49 -33.57 -16.20
C VAL A 321 -19.63 -32.32 -16.07
N LEU A 322 -20.27 -31.20 -15.74
CA LEU A 322 -19.62 -29.93 -15.45
C LEU A 322 -19.71 -29.65 -13.94
N ILE A 323 -18.59 -29.27 -13.33
CA ILE A 323 -18.53 -28.99 -11.89
C ILE A 323 -18.43 -27.48 -11.67
N ALA A 324 -19.34 -26.94 -10.87
CA ALA A 324 -19.38 -25.52 -10.55
C ALA A 324 -19.62 -25.26 -9.05
N HIS A 325 -19.10 -24.15 -8.53
CA HIS A 325 -19.34 -23.76 -7.15
C HIS A 325 -20.75 -23.21 -6.96
N ARG A 326 -21.48 -23.73 -5.96
CA ARG A 326 -22.83 -23.31 -5.58
C ARG A 326 -22.95 -21.81 -5.42
N ARG A 327 -21.97 -21.18 -4.76
CA ARG A 327 -21.96 -19.73 -4.56
C ARG A 327 -21.97 -18.96 -5.88
N VAL A 328 -21.14 -19.36 -6.84
CA VAL A 328 -21.01 -18.68 -8.14
C VAL A 328 -22.29 -18.77 -8.94
N LEU A 329 -22.95 -19.93 -8.92
CA LEU A 329 -24.23 -20.12 -9.61
C LEU A 329 -25.37 -19.32 -8.96
N VAL A 330 -25.42 -19.29 -7.62
CA VAL A 330 -26.51 -18.64 -6.86
C VAL A 330 -26.36 -17.11 -6.82
N GLU A 331 -25.14 -16.58 -6.80
CA GLU A 331 -24.89 -15.14 -6.60
C GLU A 331 -25.40 -14.27 -7.76
N HIS A 332 -25.44 -14.82 -8.98
CA HIS A 332 -25.80 -14.07 -10.19
C HIS A 332 -26.94 -14.67 -10.99
N CYS A 333 -27.52 -15.80 -10.57
CA CYS A 333 -28.60 -16.46 -11.30
C CYS A 333 -29.75 -16.82 -10.35
N GLU A 334 -30.92 -16.23 -10.56
CA GLU A 334 -32.08 -16.53 -9.72
C GLU A 334 -32.60 -17.96 -9.93
N TYR A 335 -32.45 -18.51 -11.14
CA TYR A 335 -32.84 -19.89 -11.42
C TYR A 335 -32.12 -20.87 -10.49
N PHE A 336 -30.79 -20.80 -10.43
CA PHE A 336 -30.00 -21.66 -9.55
C PHE A 336 -30.26 -21.36 -8.08
N ALA A 337 -30.49 -20.09 -7.71
CA ALA A 337 -30.87 -19.73 -6.34
C ALA A 337 -32.17 -20.39 -5.88
N ARG A 338 -33.15 -20.54 -6.78
CA ARG A 338 -34.43 -21.21 -6.49
C ARG A 338 -34.33 -22.74 -6.56
N CYS A 339 -33.66 -23.25 -7.60
CA CYS A 339 -33.48 -24.69 -7.83
C CYS A 339 -32.68 -25.37 -6.70
N LEU A 340 -31.70 -24.67 -6.14
CA LEU A 340 -30.82 -25.21 -5.09
C LEU A 340 -31.29 -24.91 -3.66
N LYS A 341 -32.54 -24.45 -3.50
CA LYS A 341 -33.18 -24.21 -2.20
C LYS A 341 -34.09 -25.40 -1.88
N GLU A 342 -34.13 -25.87 -0.64
CA GLU A 342 -35.10 -26.90 -0.24
C GLU A 342 -36.54 -26.39 -0.50
N PRO A 343 -37.45 -27.21 -1.05
CA PRO A 343 -37.48 -28.69 -1.00
C PRO A 343 -37.16 -29.42 -2.32
N TRP A 344 -36.52 -28.78 -3.31
CA TRP A 344 -36.27 -29.39 -4.62
C TRP A 344 -35.25 -30.54 -4.57
N VAL A 345 -35.42 -31.57 -5.42
CA VAL A 345 -34.58 -32.78 -5.45
C VAL A 345 -33.13 -32.43 -5.80
N GLU A 346 -32.98 -31.45 -6.67
CA GLU A 346 -31.71 -30.86 -7.12
C GLU A 346 -30.94 -30.18 -5.98
N GLY A 347 -31.67 -29.59 -5.02
CA GLY A 347 -31.09 -29.00 -3.82
C GLY A 347 -30.56 -30.04 -2.82
N HIS A 348 -31.16 -31.24 -2.78
CA HIS A 348 -30.75 -32.34 -1.89
C HIS A 348 -29.60 -33.16 -2.47
N ASN A 349 -29.62 -33.46 -3.77
CA ASN A 349 -28.61 -34.29 -4.42
C ASN A 349 -27.38 -33.49 -4.90
N GLY A 350 -27.47 -32.16 -4.94
CA GLY A 350 -26.38 -31.32 -5.44
C GLY A 350 -26.07 -31.53 -6.93
N SER A 351 -27.02 -32.13 -7.68
CA SER A 351 -26.89 -32.39 -9.10
C SER A 351 -28.08 -31.83 -9.90
N ILE A 352 -27.79 -31.27 -11.07
CA ILE A 352 -28.79 -30.68 -11.99
C ILE A 352 -28.57 -31.26 -13.38
N THR A 353 -29.63 -31.71 -14.04
CA THR A 353 -29.54 -32.28 -15.40
C THR A 353 -30.23 -31.38 -16.42
N PHE A 354 -29.58 -31.13 -17.56
CA PHE A 354 -30.15 -30.46 -18.73
C PHE A 354 -29.98 -31.30 -19.99
N ASP A 355 -31.09 -31.67 -20.63
CA ASP A 355 -31.06 -32.46 -21.87
C ASP A 355 -31.09 -31.58 -23.13
N ASP A 356 -31.55 -30.33 -22.99
CA ASP A 356 -31.82 -29.41 -24.08
C ASP A 356 -30.72 -28.36 -24.30
N ILE A 357 -29.73 -28.28 -23.41
CA ILE A 357 -28.59 -27.35 -23.49
C ILE A 357 -27.39 -28.05 -24.12
N GLU A 358 -26.58 -27.34 -24.89
CA GLU A 358 -25.27 -27.86 -25.33
C GLU A 358 -24.19 -27.62 -24.27
N PRO A 359 -23.35 -28.64 -23.96
CA PRO A 359 -22.31 -28.51 -22.93
C PRO A 359 -21.37 -27.33 -23.16
N ARG A 360 -21.02 -27.04 -24.42
CA ARG A 360 -20.17 -25.91 -24.82
C ARG A 360 -20.71 -24.56 -24.33
N TYR A 361 -21.99 -24.27 -24.58
CA TYR A 361 -22.57 -22.98 -24.22
C TYR A 361 -22.75 -22.86 -22.71
N LEU A 362 -23.09 -23.96 -22.03
CA LEU A 362 -23.17 -23.96 -20.57
C LEU A 362 -21.79 -23.72 -19.93
N ALA A 363 -20.74 -24.34 -20.45
CA ALA A 363 -19.38 -24.10 -19.98
C ALA A 363 -18.95 -22.63 -20.15
N LEU A 364 -19.29 -22.01 -21.28
CA LEU A 364 -19.06 -20.58 -21.51
C LEU A 364 -19.86 -19.71 -20.52
N PHE A 365 -21.13 -20.03 -20.29
CA PHE A 365 -21.95 -19.34 -19.30
C PHE A 365 -21.36 -19.42 -17.88
N ILE A 366 -20.92 -20.61 -17.45
CA ILE A 366 -20.26 -20.81 -16.15
C ILE A 366 -18.97 -19.99 -16.08
N GLY A 367 -18.17 -19.96 -17.15
CA GLY A 367 -16.97 -19.12 -17.23
C GLY A 367 -17.26 -17.63 -17.05
N VAL A 368 -18.36 -17.13 -17.63
CA VAL A 368 -18.82 -15.75 -17.43
C VAL A 368 -19.27 -15.52 -15.99
N ALA A 369 -19.97 -16.47 -15.37
CA ALA A 369 -20.41 -16.38 -13.97
C ALA A 369 -19.22 -16.30 -12.99
N TYR A 370 -18.19 -17.13 -13.20
CA TYR A 370 -16.93 -17.06 -12.43
C TYR A 370 -16.24 -15.71 -12.57
N SER A 371 -16.23 -15.18 -13.80
CA SER A 371 -15.61 -13.89 -14.09
C SER A 371 -16.37 -12.74 -13.42
N HIS A 372 -17.70 -12.81 -13.33
CA HIS A 372 -18.51 -11.84 -12.59
C HIS A 372 -18.35 -11.95 -11.07
N SER A 373 -18.08 -13.15 -10.55
CA SER A 373 -17.82 -13.40 -9.12
C SER A 373 -16.38 -13.03 -8.70
N SER A 374 -15.54 -12.57 -9.63
CA SER A 374 -14.17 -12.14 -9.36
C SER A 374 -14.13 -10.73 -8.75
N ILE A 375 -13.07 -10.44 -7.99
CA ILE A 375 -12.86 -9.15 -7.31
C ILE A 375 -12.71 -8.00 -8.33
N VAL A 376 -12.31 -8.31 -9.56
CA VAL A 376 -12.16 -7.33 -10.64
C VAL A 376 -13.44 -7.30 -11.47
N PRO A 377 -14.18 -6.18 -11.51
CA PRO A 377 -15.39 -6.09 -12.33
C PRO A 377 -15.05 -6.25 -13.82
N LEU A 378 -15.78 -7.13 -14.50
CA LEU A 378 -15.69 -7.30 -15.95
C LEU A 378 -15.98 -5.97 -16.64
N ALA A 379 -14.96 -5.40 -17.29
CA ALA A 379 -15.15 -4.31 -18.22
C ALA A 379 -15.63 -4.87 -19.57
N PRO A 380 -16.66 -4.30 -20.20
CA PRO A 380 -17.07 -4.71 -21.53
C PRO A 380 -15.90 -4.53 -22.52
N PRO A 381 -15.76 -5.41 -23.51
CA PRO A 381 -14.65 -5.35 -24.45
C PRO A 381 -14.67 -4.03 -25.23
N VAL A 382 -13.53 -3.34 -25.25
CA VAL A 382 -13.33 -2.13 -26.05
C VAL A 382 -13.22 -2.54 -27.53
N SER A 383 -13.83 -1.74 -28.41
CA SER A 383 -13.75 -1.91 -29.85
C SER A 383 -12.30 -1.97 -30.33
N SER A 384 -11.94 -2.98 -31.13
CA SER A 384 -10.56 -3.14 -31.61
C SER A 384 -10.18 -2.05 -32.61
N PRO A 385 -8.98 -1.41 -32.51
CA PRO A 385 -8.50 -0.50 -33.55
C PRO A 385 -8.25 -1.24 -34.88
N ASN A 386 -7.79 -2.49 -34.82
CA ASN A 386 -7.52 -3.36 -35.97
C ASN A 386 -8.22 -4.72 -35.77
N PRO A 387 -9.54 -4.81 -36.03
CA PRO A 387 -10.29 -6.05 -35.83
C PRO A 387 -9.83 -7.20 -36.75
N GLN A 388 -9.35 -6.90 -37.95
CA GLN A 388 -8.92 -7.87 -38.96
C GLN A 388 -7.64 -8.65 -38.59
N ALA A 389 -6.86 -8.18 -37.60
CA ALA A 389 -5.61 -8.81 -37.18
C ALA A 389 -5.79 -9.82 -36.02
N LYS A 390 -7.01 -9.97 -35.47
CA LYS A 390 -7.29 -10.91 -34.38
C LYS A 390 -7.43 -12.33 -34.94
N ARG A 391 -6.47 -13.21 -34.63
CA ARG A 391 -6.49 -14.63 -35.05
C ARG A 391 -7.46 -15.50 -34.26
N ALA A 392 -7.83 -15.11 -33.04
CA ALA A 392 -8.76 -15.84 -32.18
C ALA A 392 -9.88 -14.90 -31.75
N ARG A 393 -11.08 -15.13 -32.29
CA ARG A 393 -12.30 -14.39 -31.95
C ARG A 393 -13.33 -15.38 -31.47
N THR A 394 -13.99 -15.08 -30.35
CA THR A 394 -15.17 -15.83 -29.92
C THR A 394 -16.27 -15.64 -30.97
N PRO A 395 -16.81 -16.72 -31.56
CA PRO A 395 -17.88 -16.64 -32.55
C PRO A 395 -19.08 -15.84 -32.06
N LEU A 396 -19.77 -15.15 -32.97
CA LEU A 396 -20.94 -14.35 -32.60
C LEU A 396 -22.09 -15.23 -32.08
N GLN A 397 -22.24 -16.43 -32.64
CA GLN A 397 -23.18 -17.45 -32.19
C GLN A 397 -22.98 -17.79 -30.70
N ASP A 398 -21.75 -17.99 -30.25
CA ASP A 398 -21.45 -18.32 -28.85
C ASP A 398 -21.96 -17.26 -27.89
N PHE A 399 -21.80 -15.97 -28.22
CA PHE A 399 -22.34 -14.88 -27.39
C PHE A 399 -23.86 -14.89 -27.35
N ILE A 400 -24.52 -15.21 -28.47
CA ILE A 400 -25.98 -15.23 -28.55
C ILE A 400 -26.55 -16.42 -27.77
N GLU A 401 -25.95 -17.59 -27.86
CA GLU A 401 -26.35 -18.78 -27.09
C GLU A 401 -26.13 -18.56 -25.59
N VAL A 402 -25.02 -17.93 -25.19
CA VAL A 402 -24.80 -17.55 -23.78
C VAL A 402 -25.83 -16.50 -23.33
N TYR A 403 -26.23 -15.57 -24.19
CA TYR A 403 -27.30 -14.60 -23.86
C TYR A 403 -28.64 -15.30 -23.58
N LYS A 404 -29.02 -16.30 -24.40
CA LYS A 404 -30.22 -17.11 -24.15
C LYS A 404 -30.14 -17.84 -22.81
N LEU A 405 -28.97 -18.36 -22.44
CA LEU A 405 -28.76 -18.97 -21.13
C LEU A 405 -28.87 -17.93 -19.99
N CYS A 406 -28.37 -16.71 -20.17
CA CYS A 406 -28.56 -15.64 -19.20
C CYS A 406 -30.04 -15.29 -19.00
N ASP A 407 -30.83 -15.27 -20.08
CA ASP A 407 -32.28 -15.03 -20.00
C ASP A 407 -33.01 -16.20 -19.30
N ARG A 408 -32.72 -17.45 -19.73
CA ARG A 408 -33.26 -18.67 -19.12
C ARG A 408 -32.95 -18.79 -17.64
N PHE A 409 -31.72 -18.50 -17.23
CA PHE A 409 -31.29 -18.60 -15.84
C PHE A 409 -31.58 -17.34 -15.01
N VAL A 410 -32.26 -16.36 -15.61
CA VAL A 410 -32.67 -15.10 -14.97
C VAL A 410 -31.46 -14.38 -14.35
N SER A 411 -30.51 -14.03 -15.22
CA SER A 411 -29.28 -13.32 -14.87
C SER A 411 -29.18 -11.99 -15.62
N PRO A 412 -29.87 -10.92 -15.17
CA PRO A 412 -29.96 -9.66 -15.91
C PRO A 412 -28.61 -8.96 -16.07
N LYS A 413 -27.76 -8.99 -15.03
CA LYS A 413 -26.43 -8.35 -15.06
C LYS A 413 -25.49 -9.02 -16.07
N MET A 414 -25.52 -10.35 -16.15
CA MET A 414 -24.73 -11.10 -17.13
C MET A 414 -25.31 -10.90 -18.53
N ALA A 415 -26.64 -10.90 -18.68
CA ALA A 415 -27.31 -10.62 -19.96
C ALA A 415 -26.89 -9.24 -20.52
N ASP A 416 -26.92 -8.18 -19.71
CA ASP A 416 -26.47 -6.84 -20.09
C ASP A 416 -25.01 -6.80 -20.55
N TYR A 417 -24.14 -7.54 -19.87
CA TYR A 417 -22.73 -7.66 -20.25
C TYR A 417 -22.58 -8.37 -21.60
N ILE A 418 -23.28 -9.48 -21.81
CA ILE A 418 -23.22 -10.24 -23.06
C ILE A 418 -23.79 -9.42 -24.23
N VAL A 419 -24.87 -8.65 -24.04
CA VAL A 419 -25.39 -7.73 -25.07
C VAL A 419 -24.34 -6.70 -25.49
N LYS A 420 -23.56 -6.15 -24.54
CA LYS A 420 -22.44 -5.25 -24.87
C LYS A 420 -21.37 -5.97 -25.67
N CYS A 421 -21.01 -7.21 -25.32
CA CYS A 421 -20.08 -8.03 -26.09
C CYS A 421 -20.56 -8.28 -27.52
N ILE A 422 -21.84 -8.60 -27.70
CA ILE A 422 -22.49 -8.78 -29.02
C ILE A 422 -22.38 -7.48 -29.83
N HIS A 423 -22.72 -6.34 -29.26
CA HIS A 423 -22.63 -5.06 -29.96
C HIS A 423 -21.21 -4.68 -30.38
N THR A 424 -20.21 -4.88 -29.50
CA THR A 424 -18.81 -4.67 -29.85
C THR A 424 -18.39 -5.61 -30.98
N SER A 425 -18.81 -6.89 -30.91
CA SER A 425 -18.53 -7.89 -31.93
C SER A 425 -19.14 -7.48 -33.28
N ILE A 426 -20.40 -7.07 -33.34
CA ILE A 426 -21.04 -6.58 -34.59
C ILE A 426 -20.26 -5.40 -35.18
N GLY A 427 -19.86 -4.44 -34.34
CA GLY A 427 -19.09 -3.27 -34.78
C GLY A 427 -17.69 -3.64 -35.30
N ASP A 428 -16.97 -4.51 -34.60
CA ASP A 428 -15.65 -5.02 -35.03
C ASP A 428 -15.76 -5.80 -36.34
N GLY A 429 -16.80 -6.64 -36.48
CA GLY A 429 -17.09 -7.41 -37.69
C GLY A 429 -17.39 -6.53 -38.89
N HIS A 430 -18.22 -5.50 -38.73
CA HIS A 430 -18.49 -4.52 -39.79
C HIS A 430 -17.23 -3.80 -40.25
N ARG A 431 -16.39 -3.34 -39.32
CA ARG A 431 -15.12 -2.67 -39.68
C ARG A 431 -14.16 -3.62 -40.39
N ALA A 432 -14.15 -4.91 -40.02
CA ALA A 432 -13.35 -5.92 -40.70
C ALA A 432 -13.88 -6.19 -42.13
N LEU A 433 -15.20 -6.32 -42.31
CA LEU A 433 -15.84 -6.42 -43.62
C LEU A 433 -15.51 -5.19 -44.50
N TYR A 434 -15.56 -3.99 -43.95
CA TYR A 434 -15.27 -2.77 -44.73
C TYR A 434 -13.79 -2.64 -45.13
N ARG A 435 -12.86 -3.09 -44.28
CA ARG A 435 -11.40 -2.88 -44.47
C ARG A 435 -10.71 -3.98 -45.29
N CYS A 436 -11.33 -5.15 -45.44
CA CYS A 436 -10.76 -6.28 -46.18
C CYS A 436 -11.59 -6.64 -47.42
N PRO A 437 -11.84 -5.71 -48.37
CA PRO A 437 -12.68 -6.02 -49.55
C PRO A 437 -11.98 -6.95 -50.56
N SER A 438 -10.65 -7.09 -50.47
CA SER A 438 -9.84 -7.88 -51.42
C SER A 438 -9.46 -9.27 -50.90
N ASP A 439 -9.68 -9.55 -49.62
CA ASP A 439 -9.41 -10.86 -49.01
C ASP A 439 -10.69 -11.71 -49.01
N GLU A 440 -10.82 -12.57 -50.01
CA GLU A 440 -12.01 -13.40 -50.20
C GLU A 440 -12.21 -14.41 -49.04
N GLY A 441 -11.13 -14.96 -48.49
CA GLY A 441 -11.20 -15.93 -47.39
C GLY A 441 -11.73 -15.28 -46.11
N GLN A 442 -11.10 -14.17 -45.72
CA GLN A 442 -11.51 -13.43 -44.52
C GLN A 442 -12.94 -12.88 -44.62
N GLN A 443 -13.37 -12.44 -45.81
CA GLN A 443 -14.75 -12.02 -46.04
C GLN A 443 -15.74 -13.17 -45.90
N LYS A 444 -15.45 -14.34 -46.52
CA LYS A 444 -16.31 -15.52 -46.40
C LYS A 444 -16.47 -15.97 -44.94
N ASP A 445 -15.40 -15.94 -44.16
CA ASP A 445 -15.46 -16.30 -42.74
C ASP A 445 -16.29 -15.29 -41.92
N LEU A 446 -16.13 -13.99 -42.17
CA LEU A 446 -16.95 -12.96 -41.51
C LEU A 446 -18.43 -13.07 -41.92
N ILE A 447 -18.72 -13.35 -43.18
CA ILE A 447 -20.10 -13.59 -43.66
C ILE A 447 -20.70 -14.79 -42.92
N ARG A 448 -19.94 -15.89 -42.78
CA ARG A 448 -20.36 -17.07 -42.02
C ARG A 448 -20.65 -16.71 -40.56
N GLU A 449 -19.77 -15.97 -39.89
CA GLU A 449 -19.96 -15.54 -38.50
C GLU A 449 -21.25 -14.71 -38.31
N PHE A 450 -21.54 -13.77 -39.23
CA PHE A 450 -22.77 -12.97 -39.19
C PHE A 450 -24.01 -13.84 -39.43
N ALA A 451 -23.93 -14.77 -40.37
CA ALA A 451 -25.04 -15.65 -40.70
C ALA A 451 -25.35 -16.63 -39.55
N ASP A 452 -24.32 -17.27 -38.99
CA ASP A 452 -24.43 -18.15 -37.80
C ASP A 452 -25.04 -17.42 -36.61
N GLY A 453 -24.53 -16.22 -36.31
CA GLY A 453 -25.08 -15.41 -35.24
C GLY A 453 -26.54 -15.05 -35.48
N PHE A 454 -26.91 -14.69 -36.72
CA PHE A 454 -28.28 -14.29 -37.02
C PHE A 454 -29.28 -15.44 -36.96
N GLU A 455 -28.91 -16.62 -37.45
CA GLU A 455 -29.76 -17.81 -37.38
C GLU A 455 -29.98 -18.26 -35.94
N ALA A 456 -28.98 -18.09 -35.07
CA ALA A 456 -29.11 -18.36 -33.65
C ALA A 456 -30.12 -17.43 -32.93
N LEU A 457 -30.46 -16.25 -33.48
CA LEU A 457 -31.38 -15.32 -32.81
C LEU A 457 -32.84 -15.80 -32.82
N GLU A 458 -33.50 -15.64 -31.68
CA GLU A 458 -34.94 -15.83 -31.49
C GLU A 458 -35.70 -14.53 -31.73
N MET A 459 -36.29 -14.38 -32.93
CA MET A 459 -36.90 -13.11 -33.36
C MET A 459 -38.18 -12.74 -32.62
N MET A 460 -38.74 -13.68 -31.84
CA MET A 460 -39.87 -13.41 -30.95
C MET A 460 -39.44 -12.59 -29.72
N HIS A 461 -38.16 -12.66 -29.33
CA HIS A 461 -37.64 -11.91 -28.19
C HIS A 461 -37.28 -10.48 -28.61
N PRO A 462 -37.80 -9.43 -27.95
CA PRO A 462 -37.65 -8.04 -28.39
C PRO A 462 -36.19 -7.58 -28.47
N VAL A 463 -35.36 -7.93 -27.47
CA VAL A 463 -33.93 -7.56 -27.45
C VAL A 463 -33.16 -8.25 -28.58
N GLN A 464 -33.44 -9.53 -28.85
CA GLN A 464 -32.76 -10.29 -29.90
C GLN A 464 -33.18 -9.81 -31.29
N LYS A 465 -34.44 -9.39 -31.45
CA LYS A 465 -34.93 -8.74 -32.68
C LYS A 465 -34.19 -7.44 -32.98
N GLU A 466 -33.93 -6.60 -31.96
CA GLU A 466 -33.14 -5.37 -32.14
C GLU A 466 -31.66 -5.66 -32.47
N ILE A 467 -31.07 -6.67 -31.83
CA ILE A 467 -29.73 -7.17 -32.19
C ILE A 467 -29.71 -7.61 -33.66
N GLY A 468 -30.70 -8.38 -34.10
CA GLY A 468 -30.84 -8.84 -35.48
C GLY A 468 -30.94 -7.69 -36.49
N LYS A 469 -31.79 -6.68 -36.22
CA LYS A 469 -31.86 -5.47 -37.07
C LYS A 469 -30.51 -4.78 -37.20
N LYS A 470 -29.78 -4.64 -36.09
CA LYS A 470 -28.45 -4.01 -36.08
C LYS A 470 -27.44 -4.86 -36.84
N MET A 471 -27.44 -6.19 -36.68
CA MET A 471 -26.59 -7.10 -37.45
C MET A 471 -26.78 -6.91 -38.95
N ILE A 472 -28.03 -6.93 -39.43
CA ILE A 472 -28.35 -6.79 -40.85
C ILE A 472 -27.94 -5.41 -41.38
N HIS A 473 -28.23 -4.34 -40.63
CA HIS A 473 -27.84 -2.99 -41.01
C HIS A 473 -26.32 -2.86 -41.18
N TYR A 474 -25.54 -3.26 -40.17
CA TYR A 474 -24.08 -3.19 -40.21
C TYR A 474 -23.49 -4.12 -41.28
N PHE A 475 -24.06 -5.31 -41.47
CA PHE A 475 -23.64 -6.23 -42.54
C PHE A 475 -23.84 -5.61 -43.93
N CYS A 476 -25.04 -5.09 -44.21
CA CYS A 476 -25.37 -4.49 -45.50
C CYS A 476 -24.54 -3.21 -45.81
N GLU A 477 -24.00 -2.55 -44.80
CA GLU A 477 -23.08 -1.42 -44.99
C GLU A 477 -21.63 -1.83 -45.23
N GLY A 478 -21.18 -2.95 -44.68
CA GLY A 478 -19.78 -3.37 -44.72
C GLY A 478 -19.41 -4.36 -45.83
N VAL A 479 -20.35 -5.17 -46.30
CA VAL A 479 -20.07 -6.31 -47.20
C VAL A 479 -19.73 -5.86 -48.64
N SER A 480 -18.79 -6.57 -49.27
CA SER A 480 -18.51 -6.45 -50.71
C SER A 480 -19.52 -7.26 -51.52
N TYR A 481 -20.30 -6.61 -52.38
CA TYR A 481 -21.34 -7.27 -53.20
C TYR A 481 -20.79 -8.38 -54.10
N ASN A 482 -19.58 -8.22 -54.65
CA ASN A 482 -18.94 -9.23 -55.49
C ASN A 482 -18.60 -10.51 -54.72
N ILE A 483 -18.27 -10.39 -53.43
CA ILE A 483 -17.96 -11.54 -52.58
C ILE A 483 -19.23 -12.14 -52.00
N TRP A 484 -20.24 -11.31 -51.70
CA TRP A 484 -21.56 -11.78 -51.29
C TRP A 484 -22.17 -12.74 -52.31
N ASP A 485 -22.12 -12.41 -53.60
CA ASP A 485 -22.65 -13.25 -54.68
C ASP A 485 -22.01 -14.64 -54.69
N LYS A 486 -20.67 -14.70 -54.58
CA LYS A 486 -19.93 -15.96 -54.46
C LYS A 486 -20.22 -16.71 -53.15
N ALA A 487 -20.38 -15.99 -52.04
CA ALA A 487 -20.63 -16.59 -50.73
C ALA A 487 -22.05 -17.16 -50.60
N MET A 488 -23.00 -16.70 -51.42
CA MET A 488 -24.39 -17.13 -51.40
C MET A 488 -24.53 -18.63 -51.71
N GLU A 489 -23.72 -19.14 -52.64
CA GLU A 489 -23.70 -20.57 -53.02
C GLU A 489 -22.85 -21.39 -52.03
N ASP A 490 -21.67 -20.87 -51.65
CA ASP A 490 -20.64 -21.62 -50.92
C ASP A 490 -20.81 -21.65 -49.38
N VAL A 491 -21.40 -20.61 -48.79
CA VAL A 491 -21.26 -20.32 -47.34
C VAL A 491 -22.59 -20.16 -46.61
N VAL A 492 -23.61 -19.63 -47.27
CA VAL A 492 -24.85 -19.17 -46.62
C VAL A 492 -26.08 -19.96 -47.06
N SER A 493 -25.93 -20.94 -47.94
CA SER A 493 -27.02 -21.68 -48.60
C SER A 493 -27.95 -22.43 -47.63
N ASP A 494 -27.45 -22.78 -46.44
CA ASP A 494 -28.14 -23.43 -45.32
C ASP A 494 -28.76 -22.45 -44.31
N ARG A 495 -28.69 -21.13 -44.54
CA ARG A 495 -29.13 -20.07 -43.59
C ARG A 495 -30.21 -19.16 -44.19
N PRO A 496 -31.45 -19.68 -44.34
CA PRO A 496 -32.49 -19.02 -45.14
C PRO A 496 -33.06 -17.75 -44.49
N ARG A 497 -33.05 -17.62 -43.16
CA ARG A 497 -33.58 -16.43 -42.48
C ARG A 497 -32.64 -15.26 -42.69
N PHE A 498 -31.33 -15.50 -42.55
CA PHE A 498 -30.32 -14.49 -42.81
C PHE A 498 -30.38 -13.99 -44.27
N ILE A 499 -30.47 -14.90 -45.24
CA ILE A 499 -30.61 -14.52 -46.66
C ILE A 499 -31.84 -13.63 -46.90
N SER A 500 -32.99 -14.00 -46.33
CA SER A 500 -34.23 -13.26 -46.48
C SER A 500 -34.11 -11.82 -45.95
N ASP A 501 -33.57 -11.65 -44.74
CA ASP A 501 -33.44 -10.35 -44.10
C ASP A 501 -32.32 -9.49 -44.73
N VAL A 502 -31.22 -10.10 -45.18
CA VAL A 502 -30.17 -9.38 -45.95
C VAL A 502 -30.73 -8.89 -47.28
N SER A 503 -31.50 -9.72 -47.98
CA SER A 503 -32.14 -9.33 -49.25
C SER A 503 -33.10 -8.15 -49.05
N ARG A 504 -33.87 -8.14 -47.96
CA ARG A 504 -34.70 -7.00 -47.57
C ARG A 504 -33.85 -5.77 -47.23
N GLY A 505 -32.73 -5.96 -46.54
CA GLY A 505 -31.76 -4.91 -46.23
C GLY A 505 -31.19 -4.25 -47.49
N PHE A 506 -30.76 -5.03 -48.48
CA PHE A 506 -30.28 -4.53 -49.76
C PHE A 506 -31.37 -3.81 -50.56
N ALA A 507 -32.59 -4.35 -50.62
CA ALA A 507 -33.71 -3.69 -51.27
C ALA A 507 -34.04 -2.33 -50.63
N SER A 508 -34.05 -2.27 -49.29
CA SER A 508 -34.24 -1.02 -48.56
C SER A 508 -33.14 0.00 -48.87
N LYS A 509 -31.87 -0.46 -48.91
CA LYS A 509 -30.72 0.40 -49.23
C LYS A 509 -30.79 0.93 -50.66
N LEU A 510 -31.14 0.09 -51.63
CA LEU A 510 -31.35 0.52 -53.01
C LEU A 510 -32.44 1.60 -53.09
N GLY A 511 -33.57 1.41 -52.40
CA GLY A 511 -34.62 2.41 -52.30
C GLY A 511 -34.15 3.74 -51.72
N THR A 512 -33.31 3.72 -50.67
CA THR A 512 -32.74 4.95 -50.10
C THR A 512 -31.76 5.65 -51.05
N MET A 513 -30.96 4.89 -51.81
CA MET A 513 -30.04 5.45 -52.80
C MET A 513 -30.79 6.08 -53.97
N GLU A 514 -31.85 5.43 -54.46
CA GLU A 514 -32.72 5.99 -55.49
C GLU A 514 -33.43 7.26 -55.03
N ALA A 515 -33.95 7.27 -53.80
CA ALA A 515 -34.56 8.46 -53.20
C ALA A 515 -33.56 9.61 -53.08
N THR A 516 -32.33 9.32 -52.65
CA THR A 516 -31.23 10.29 -52.55
C THR A 516 -30.83 10.84 -53.92
N LYS A 517 -30.69 9.97 -54.93
CA LYS A 517 -30.40 10.35 -56.31
C LYS A 517 -31.52 11.22 -56.90
N ARG A 518 -32.78 10.90 -56.63
CA ARG A 518 -33.95 11.72 -57.02
C ARG A 518 -33.98 13.07 -56.30
N ALA A 519 -33.54 13.14 -55.05
CA ALA A 519 -33.43 14.38 -54.28
C ALA A 519 -32.27 15.26 -54.77
N MET A 520 -31.10 14.68 -55.07
CA MET A 520 -29.97 15.38 -55.71
C MET A 520 -30.37 15.93 -57.08
N ARG A 521 -30.99 15.11 -57.94
CA ARG A 521 -31.49 15.56 -59.25
C ARG A 521 -32.51 16.69 -59.12
N ARG A 522 -33.39 16.65 -58.11
CA ARG A 522 -34.33 17.75 -57.84
C ARG A 522 -33.63 19.03 -57.38
N LYS A 523 -32.58 18.94 -56.55
CA LYS A 523 -31.74 20.08 -56.16
C LYS A 523 -30.96 20.67 -57.34
N GLU A 524 -30.42 19.84 -58.22
CA GLU A 524 -29.74 20.28 -59.44
C GLU A 524 -30.70 20.98 -60.43
N LEU A 525 -31.95 20.50 -60.51
CA LEU A 525 -33.01 21.09 -61.36
C LEU A 525 -33.61 22.38 -60.79
N THR A 526 -33.48 22.64 -59.49
CA THR A 526 -34.03 23.84 -58.85
C THR A 526 -33.07 25.03 -58.89
N GLY A 527 -31.80 24.84 -59.27
CA GLY A 527 -30.80 25.91 -59.37
C GLY A 527 -30.51 26.62 -58.03
N PRO A 528 -29.44 27.41 -57.93
CA PRO A 528 -29.18 28.25 -56.74
C PRO A 528 -30.22 29.36 -56.56
#